data_AF-A0A1X0P8T9-F1
#
_entry.id   AF-A0A1X0P8T9-F1
#
_cell.length_a   1.000
_cell.length_b   1.000
_cell.length_c   1.000
_cell.angle_alpha   90.00
_cell.angle_beta   90.00
_cell.angle_gamma   90.00
#
_symmetry.space_group_name_H-M   'P 1'
#
loop_
_entity.id
_entity.type
_entity.pdbx_description
1 polymer ?
#
loop_
_entity_poly.entity_id
_entity_poly.type
_entity_poly.pdbx_seq_one_letter_code
_entity_poly.pdbx_strand_id
1 'polypeptide(L)'
;MTSKSSGGEEDGGIRNGQASSDFPTLTEAATVVLTEEELLNLRRNLTEEKIAHAKYLRSHPEIDAIMRCAMQMLIMQRPDDPVSDLLEFFANTDLKAVLQAKEEERVRKEALVKQQHEVMRALPP
;
A
#
# COMPACT_ATOMS: atom_id res chain seq x y z
N MET A 1 -46.40 -7.23 47.52
CA MET A 1 -45.07 -7.15 48.19
C MET A 1 -44.29 -8.36 47.67
N THR A 2 -43.33 -8.28 46.76
CA THR A 2 -42.19 -7.37 46.64
C THR A 2 -41.90 -7.01 45.17
N SER A 3 -41.37 -5.80 45.01
CA SER A 3 -40.86 -5.20 43.78
C SER A 3 -39.49 -5.77 43.39
N LYS A 4 -39.17 -5.83 42.09
CA LYS A 4 -37.93 -5.21 41.56
C LYS A 4 -37.94 -5.11 40.04
N SER A 5 -37.86 -3.86 39.59
CA SER A 5 -37.49 -3.40 38.26
C SER A 5 -35.95 -3.31 38.19
N SER A 6 -35.36 -3.70 37.07
CA SER A 6 -34.01 -3.33 36.60
C SER A 6 -33.95 -3.79 35.13
N GLY A 7 -33.81 -2.94 34.10
CA GLY A 7 -32.95 -1.77 34.02
C GLY A 7 -31.56 -2.25 33.59
N GLY A 8 -31.18 -2.00 32.34
CA GLY A 8 -29.86 -2.32 31.80
C GLY A 8 -29.82 -2.34 30.26
N GLU A 9 -29.83 -1.15 29.66
CA GLU A 9 -29.37 -0.88 28.30
C GLU A 9 -27.86 -1.16 28.13
N GLU A 10 -27.46 -1.42 26.89
CA GLU A 10 -26.12 -1.19 26.28
C GLU A 10 -24.89 -1.98 26.79
N ASP A 11 -24.38 -2.88 25.93
CA ASP A 11 -22.95 -2.97 25.56
C ASP A 11 -22.91 -3.84 24.28
N GLY A 12 -22.52 -3.36 23.10
CA GLY A 12 -21.20 -2.82 22.84
C GLY A 12 -20.24 -3.97 22.55
N GLY A 13 -19.86 -4.15 21.28
CA GLY A 13 -18.71 -4.97 20.93
C GLY A 13 -19.01 -6.11 19.97
N ILE A 14 -18.86 -5.83 18.67
CA ILE A 14 -18.38 -6.83 17.71
C ILE A 14 -17.12 -7.45 18.33
N ARG A 15 -17.23 -8.70 18.81
CA ARG A 15 -16.10 -9.51 19.25
C ARG A 15 -15.23 -9.81 18.04
N ASN A 16 -14.33 -8.87 17.73
CA ASN A 16 -13.29 -9.06 16.75
C ASN A 16 -12.27 -10.06 17.32
N GLY A 17 -12.16 -11.23 16.69
CA GLY A 17 -11.01 -12.13 16.86
C GLY A 17 -11.10 -13.18 17.97
N GLN A 18 -12.19 -13.97 18.06
CA GLN A 18 -12.01 -15.34 18.51
C GLN A 18 -11.41 -16.13 17.34
N ALA A 19 -10.08 -16.24 17.32
CA ALA A 19 -9.42 -17.26 16.52
C ALA A 19 -10.02 -18.60 16.97
N SER A 20 -10.74 -19.28 16.08
CA SER A 20 -11.18 -20.65 16.29
C SER A 20 -9.96 -21.47 16.71
N SER A 21 -9.97 -22.03 17.92
CA SER A 21 -8.87 -22.84 18.48
C SER A 21 -8.61 -24.13 17.69
N ASP A 22 -9.39 -24.38 16.65
CA ASP A 22 -9.40 -25.63 15.89
C ASP A 22 -8.38 -25.64 14.75
N PHE A 23 -7.74 -24.51 14.45
CA PHE A 23 -6.73 -24.42 13.39
C PHE A 23 -5.38 -23.96 13.95
N PRO A 24 -4.31 -24.75 13.79
CA PRO A 24 -2.99 -24.36 14.25
C PRO A 24 -2.53 -23.11 13.51
N THR A 25 -1.85 -22.23 14.24
CA THR A 25 -1.20 -21.08 13.62
C THR A 25 -0.16 -21.55 12.60
N LEU A 26 0.16 -20.71 11.62
CA LEU A 26 1.21 -21.01 10.63
C LEU A 26 2.53 -21.42 11.30
N THR A 27 2.83 -20.82 12.46
CA THR A 27 4.00 -21.14 13.28
C THR A 27 3.90 -22.53 13.90
N GLU A 28 2.76 -22.88 14.50
CA GLU A 28 2.54 -24.20 15.11
C GLU A 28 2.58 -25.32 14.05
N ALA A 29 1.93 -25.10 12.91
CA ALA A 29 1.97 -26.04 11.78
C ALA A 29 3.40 -26.22 11.23
N ALA A 30 4.17 -25.13 11.12
CA ALA A 30 5.55 -25.19 10.64
C ALA A 30 6.46 -25.96 11.61
N THR A 31 6.28 -25.83 12.93
CA THR A 31 7.08 -26.57 13.93
C THR A 31 6.73 -28.06 14.03
N VAL A 32 5.53 -28.46 13.59
CA VAL A 32 5.12 -29.87 13.53
C VAL A 32 5.70 -30.57 12.29
N VAL A 33 5.92 -29.83 11.21
CA VAL A 33 6.35 -30.37 9.91
C VAL A 33 7.85 -30.22 9.67
N LEU A 34 8.47 -29.15 10.17
CA LEU A 34 9.87 -28.83 9.95
C LEU A 34 10.69 -29.05 11.23
N THR A 35 11.88 -29.59 11.05
CA THR A 35 12.89 -29.63 12.13
C THR A 35 13.36 -28.21 12.47
N GLU A 36 13.95 -28.03 13.66
CA GLU A 36 14.45 -26.72 14.10
C GLU A 36 15.51 -26.16 13.13
N GLU A 37 16.37 -27.01 12.56
CA GLU A 37 17.37 -26.62 11.57
C GLU A 37 16.72 -26.16 10.26
N GLU A 38 15.72 -26.88 9.76
CA GLU A 38 14.96 -26.49 8.57
C GLU A 38 14.19 -25.18 8.77
N LEU A 39 13.64 -24.97 9.96
CA LEU A 39 12.93 -23.74 10.31
C LEU A 39 13.88 -22.54 10.40
N LEU A 40 15.10 -22.73 10.91
CA LEU A 40 16.16 -21.72 10.90
C LEU A 40 16.61 -21.40 9.47
N ASN A 41 16.83 -22.42 8.64
CA ASN A 41 17.18 -22.23 7.23
C ASN A 41 16.06 -21.53 6.45
N LEU A 42 14.80 -21.87 6.69
CA LEU A 42 13.64 -21.21 6.09
C LEU A 42 13.59 -19.72 6.46
N ARG A 43 13.80 -19.38 7.74
CA ARG A 43 13.84 -17.98 8.19
C ARG A 43 14.99 -17.21 7.55
N ARG A 44 16.15 -17.85 7.40
CA ARG A 44 17.31 -17.27 6.72
C ARG A 44 16.99 -17.00 5.26
N ASN A 45 16.50 -18.00 4.53
CA ASN A 45 16.14 -17.87 3.12
C ASN A 45 15.08 -16.79 2.90
N LEU A 46 14.05 -16.73 3.75
CA LEU A 46 13.03 -15.70 3.70
C LEU A 46 13.60 -14.29 3.92
N THR A 47 14.64 -14.17 4.75
CA THR A 47 15.34 -12.90 4.96
C THR A 47 16.17 -12.52 3.73
N GLU A 48 16.91 -13.48 3.16
CA GLU A 48 17.70 -13.27 1.95
C GLU A 48 16.80 -12.85 0.77
N GLU A 49 15.66 -13.51 0.57
CA GLU A 49 14.67 -13.16 -0.45
C GLU A 49 14.07 -11.78 -0.23
N LYS A 50 13.70 -11.42 1.01
CA LYS A 50 13.22 -10.06 1.32
C LYS A 50 14.26 -9.00 0.97
N ILE A 51 15.53 -9.27 1.23
CA ILE A 51 16.63 -8.36 0.87
C ILE A 51 16.77 -8.28 -0.65
N ALA A 52 16.70 -9.40 -1.37
CA ALA A 52 16.76 -9.44 -2.83
C ALA A 52 15.61 -8.64 -3.46
N HIS A 53 14.38 -8.84 -2.98
CA HIS A 53 13.21 -8.08 -3.42
C HIS A 53 13.37 -6.58 -3.15
N ALA A 54 13.84 -6.20 -1.96
CA ALA A 54 14.07 -4.79 -1.63
C ALA A 54 15.18 -4.17 -2.50
N LYS A 55 16.20 -4.94 -2.90
CA LYS A 55 17.23 -4.48 -3.84
C LYS A 55 16.65 -4.31 -5.24
N TYR A 56 15.87 -5.27 -5.71
CA TYR A 56 15.19 -5.22 -7.00
C TYR A 56 14.28 -3.99 -7.10
N LEU A 57 13.41 -3.76 -6.11
CA LEU A 57 12.54 -2.58 -6.10
C LEU A 57 13.31 -1.26 -6.07
N ARG A 58 14.47 -1.21 -5.41
CA ARG A 58 15.34 -0.02 -5.42
C ARG A 58 16.06 0.18 -6.75
N SER A 59 16.41 -0.88 -7.47
CA SER A 59 17.05 -0.79 -8.78
C SER A 59 16.07 -0.47 -9.91
N HIS A 60 14.77 -0.59 -9.65
CA HIS A 60 13.69 -0.39 -10.63
C HIS A 60 12.74 0.74 -10.23
N PRO A 61 13.19 2.01 -10.24
CA PRO A 61 12.36 3.18 -9.90
C PRO A 61 11.13 3.32 -10.81
N GLU A 62 11.16 2.76 -12.01
CA GLU A 62 10.04 2.70 -12.94
C GLU A 62 8.84 1.97 -12.34
N ILE A 63 9.06 0.94 -11.50
CA ILE A 63 7.98 0.20 -10.83
C ILE A 63 7.28 1.10 -9.81
N ASP A 64 8.03 1.81 -8.97
CA ASP A 64 7.46 2.75 -7.99
C ASP A 64 6.63 3.84 -8.70
N ALA A 65 7.12 4.32 -9.84
CA ALA A 65 6.44 5.35 -10.60
C ALA A 65 5.14 4.86 -11.24
N ILE A 66 5.08 3.62 -11.79
CA ILE A 66 3.80 3.02 -12.23
C ILE A 66 2.85 2.91 -11.05
N MET A 67 3.30 2.34 -9.95
CA MET A 67 2.46 2.07 -8.78
C MET A 67 1.85 3.37 -8.24
N ARG A 68 2.60 4.47 -8.20
CA ARG A 68 2.06 5.79 -7.84
C ARG A 68 0.99 6.27 -8.82
N CYS A 69 1.17 6.07 -10.11
CA CYS A 69 0.17 6.45 -11.11
C CYS A 69 -1.11 5.61 -10.97
N ALA A 70 -0.96 4.31 -10.81
CA ALA A 70 -2.05 3.38 -10.56
C ALA A 70 -2.85 3.76 -9.30
N MET A 71 -2.17 4.01 -8.18
CA MET A 71 -2.82 4.46 -6.94
C MET A 71 -3.52 5.82 -7.11
N GLN A 72 -2.89 6.77 -7.79
CA GLN A 72 -3.49 8.08 -8.04
C GLN A 72 -4.78 7.94 -8.85
N MET A 73 -4.77 7.10 -9.89
CA MET A 73 -5.93 6.79 -10.71
C MET A 73 -7.06 6.19 -9.86
N LEU A 74 -6.77 5.19 -9.03
CA LEU A 74 -7.76 4.60 -8.12
C LEU A 74 -8.35 5.61 -7.13
N ILE A 75 -7.52 6.48 -6.55
CA ILE A 75 -7.98 7.48 -5.57
C ILE A 75 -8.88 8.53 -6.24
N MET A 76 -8.53 8.96 -7.46
CA MET A 76 -9.26 10.01 -8.17
C MET A 76 -10.54 9.50 -8.81
N GLN A 77 -10.52 8.29 -9.38
CA GLN A 77 -11.63 7.75 -10.16
C GLN A 77 -12.59 6.91 -9.30
N ARG A 78 -12.11 6.34 -8.19
CA ARG A 78 -12.87 5.46 -7.28
C ARG A 78 -13.75 4.46 -8.03
N PRO A 79 -13.14 3.60 -8.86
CA PRO A 79 -13.90 2.67 -9.67
C PRO A 79 -14.63 1.64 -8.81
N ASP A 80 -15.75 1.14 -9.33
CA ASP A 80 -16.55 0.09 -8.69
C ASP A 80 -15.78 -1.24 -8.59
N ASP A 81 -14.91 -1.52 -9.56
CA ASP A 81 -13.98 -2.65 -9.54
C ASP A 81 -12.52 -2.18 -9.72
N PRO A 82 -11.82 -1.90 -8.61
CA PRO A 82 -10.44 -1.41 -8.67
C PRO A 82 -9.45 -2.45 -9.20
N VAL A 83 -9.75 -3.75 -9.13
CA VAL A 83 -8.81 -4.78 -9.59
C VAL A 83 -8.82 -4.87 -11.11
N SER A 84 -10.01 -4.89 -11.72
CA SER A 84 -10.14 -4.91 -13.17
C SER A 84 -9.52 -3.68 -13.81
N ASP A 85 -9.77 -2.49 -13.26
CA ASP A 85 -9.20 -1.24 -13.76
C ASP A 85 -7.68 -1.17 -13.62
N LEU A 86 -7.13 -1.72 -12.52
CA LEU A 86 -5.69 -1.87 -12.39
C LEU A 86 -5.10 -2.81 -13.44
N LEU A 87 -5.74 -3.95 -13.69
CA LEU A 87 -5.26 -4.91 -14.69
C LEU A 87 -5.25 -4.28 -16.09
N GLU A 88 -6.31 -3.57 -16.44
CA GLU A 88 -6.38 -2.85 -17.71
C GLU A 88 -5.30 -1.76 -17.80
N PHE A 89 -5.10 -1.01 -16.71
CA PHE A 89 -4.03 -0.01 -16.62
C PHE A 89 -2.65 -0.65 -16.83
N PHE A 90 -2.30 -1.72 -16.13
CA PHE A 90 -0.99 -2.35 -16.29
C PHE A 90 -0.80 -3.03 -17.66
N ALA A 91 -1.87 -3.55 -18.26
CA ALA A 91 -1.81 -4.22 -19.56
C ALA A 91 -1.61 -3.25 -20.73
N ASN A 92 -2.24 -2.07 -20.67
CA ASN A 92 -2.33 -1.16 -21.81
C ASN A 92 -1.48 0.11 -21.67
N THR A 93 -0.92 0.38 -20.49
CA THR A 93 -0.18 1.62 -20.26
C THR A 93 1.24 1.53 -20.81
N ASP A 94 1.57 2.41 -21.76
CA ASP A 94 2.96 2.68 -22.10
C ASP A 94 3.62 3.48 -20.97
N LEU A 95 4.38 2.76 -20.16
CA LEU A 95 5.08 3.33 -19.03
C LEU A 95 6.01 4.48 -19.43
N LYS A 96 6.72 4.37 -20.56
CA LYS A 96 7.65 5.43 -20.96
C LYS A 96 6.92 6.73 -21.26
N ALA A 97 5.77 6.64 -21.93
CA ALA A 97 4.93 7.79 -22.22
C ALA A 97 4.38 8.44 -20.93
N VAL A 98 3.94 7.64 -19.96
CA VAL A 98 3.41 8.16 -18.68
C VAL A 98 4.50 8.85 -17.85
N LEU A 99 5.71 8.28 -17.80
CA LEU A 99 6.83 8.89 -17.07
C LEU A 99 7.28 10.20 -17.71
N GLN A 100 7.36 10.23 -19.05
CA GLN A 100 7.69 11.44 -19.79
C GLN A 100 6.66 12.55 -19.55
N ALA A 101 5.36 12.22 -19.63
CA ALA A 101 4.29 13.18 -19.38
C ALA A 101 4.34 13.76 -17.96
N LYS A 102 4.64 12.93 -16.93
CA LYS A 102 4.80 13.42 -15.55
C LYS A 102 6.03 14.29 -15.36
N GLU A 103 7.14 13.98 -16.02
CA GLU A 103 8.35 14.81 -15.93
C GLU A 103 8.13 16.16 -16.62
N GLU A 104 7.46 16.20 -17.77
CA GLU A 104 7.06 17.44 -18.41
C GLU A 104 6.13 18.28 -17.53
N GLU A 105 5.17 17.66 -16.85
CA GLU A 105 4.27 18.35 -15.92
C GLU A 105 5.04 18.96 -14.74
N ARG A 106 6.03 18.24 -14.19
CA ARG A 106 6.90 18.74 -13.12
C ARG A 106 7.72 19.95 -13.59
N VAL A 107 8.36 19.85 -14.75
CA VAL A 107 9.13 20.96 -15.33
C VAL A 107 8.25 22.19 -15.56
N ARG A 108 7.02 22.00 -16.06
CA ARG A 108 6.05 23.11 -16.24
C ARG A 108 5.67 23.76 -14.90
N LYS A 109 5.39 22.97 -13.87
CA LYS A 109 5.08 23.47 -12.52
C LYS A 109 6.26 24.24 -11.92
N GLU A 110 7.48 23.72 -12.05
CA GLU A 110 8.69 24.39 -11.55
C GLU A 110 8.97 25.70 -12.29
N ALA A 111 8.74 25.74 -13.61
CA ALA A 111 8.87 26.96 -14.40
C ALA A 111 7.84 28.03 -13.98
N LEU A 112 6.59 27.62 -13.74
CA LEU A 112 5.52 28.52 -13.26
C LEU A 112 5.86 29.13 -11.90
N VAL A 113 6.38 28.33 -10.97
CA VAL A 113 6.78 28.80 -9.63
C VAL A 113 7.95 29.78 -9.73
N LYS A 114 8.95 29.51 -10.58
CA LYS A 114 10.06 30.46 -10.83
C LYS A 114 9.55 31.77 -11.39
N GLN A 115 8.64 31.72 -12.37
CA GLN A 115 8.04 32.92 -12.96
C GLN A 115 7.26 33.73 -11.91
N GLN A 116 6.44 33.08 -11.08
CA GLN A 116 5.71 33.75 -10.00
C GLN A 116 6.66 34.42 -8.99
N HIS A 117 7.75 33.74 -8.64
CA HIS A 117 8.74 34.26 -7.71
C HIS A 117 9.52 35.47 -8.27
N GLU A 118 9.80 35.49 -9.57
CA GLU A 118 10.39 36.65 -10.26
C GLU A 118 9.43 37.83 -10.33
N VAL A 119 8.15 37.59 -10.63
CA VAL A 119 7.11 38.63 -10.66
C VAL A 119 6.91 39.26 -9.28
N MET A 120 6.89 38.46 -8.20
CA MET A 120 6.79 38.96 -6.83
C MET A 120 8.02 39.77 -6.39
N ARG A 121 9.21 39.46 -6.91
CA ARG A 121 10.45 40.18 -6.59
C ARG A 121 10.60 41.49 -7.38
N ALA A 122 9.88 41.64 -8.49
CA ALA A 122 9.90 42.82 -9.36
C ALA A 122 8.86 43.89 -9.01
N LEU A 123 7.97 43.66 -8.03
CA LEU A 123 7.04 44.68 -7.55
C LEU A 123 7.78 45.69 -6.66
N PRO A 124 7.78 47.00 -6.98
CA PRO A 124 8.26 48.02 -6.07
C PRO A 124 7.27 48.21 -4.89
N PRO A 125 7.72 48.74 -3.74
CA PRO A 125 6.90 48.92 -2.54
C PRO A 125 5.73 49.90 -2.72
#